data_AF-A0A933T8U0-F1
#
_entry.id   AF-A0A933T8U0-F1
#
_cell.length_a   1.000
_cell.length_b   1.000
_cell.length_c   1.000
_cell.angle_alpha   90.00
_cell.angle_beta   90.00
_cell.angle_gamma   90.00
#
_symmetry.space_group_name_H-M   'P 1'
#
loop_
_entity.id
_entity.type
_entity.pdbx_description
1 polymer ?
#
loop_
_entity_poly.entity_id
_entity_poly.type
_entity_poly.pdbx_seq_one_letter_code
_entity_poly.pdbx_strand_id
1 'polypeptide(L)'
;EMMGIEKDRLIIKRIPLQQLSKAPEKSVSRREFFSVFRAKAAEVAVTSLPDVGTGGDEKETFIGAITRRPENFKRRLLIQALEGFPSLKEMHIPSTDAMLAEIEVSSKCTGCAVCATLCPAGALTQKQEGGKFCLSFKPALCTNCRICEETCMPGAIKIKETARLNYLAEDMEIRVFETERKTCSVCGMDFVSAPESLQLSGDAITNGICPLCISRHKKQMAFVQNGFVKTST
;
A
#
# COMPACT_ATOMS: atom_id res chain seq x y z
N GLU A 1 0.24 -27.44 -12.41
CA GLU A 1 -0.14 -27.98 -11.09
C GLU A 1 0.94 -28.95 -10.61
N MET A 2 1.80 -28.51 -9.69
CA MET A 2 2.61 -29.42 -8.87
C MET A 2 2.61 -28.83 -7.47
N MET A 3 2.25 -29.65 -6.48
CA MET A 3 2.19 -29.37 -5.04
C MET A 3 0.85 -28.90 -4.43
N GLY A 4 -0.32 -29.23 -5.00
CA GLY A 4 -1.61 -29.51 -4.31
C GLY A 4 -2.05 -28.75 -3.03
N ILE A 5 -1.46 -27.62 -2.70
CA ILE A 5 -1.70 -26.80 -1.52
C ILE A 5 -2.23 -25.50 -2.08
N GLU A 6 -3.51 -25.22 -1.88
CA GLU A 6 -4.09 -23.91 -2.16
C GLU A 6 -3.52 -22.91 -1.14
N LYS A 7 -2.31 -22.43 -1.43
CA LYS A 7 -1.51 -21.55 -0.55
C LYS A 7 -2.14 -20.17 -0.29
N ASP A 8 -3.20 -19.81 -1.01
CA ASP A 8 -3.78 -18.46 -1.00
C ASP A 8 -5.21 -18.41 -0.42
N ARG A 9 -5.63 -19.44 0.32
CA ARG A 9 -6.94 -19.46 0.98
C ARG A 9 -6.92 -18.68 2.29
N LEU A 10 -7.70 -17.61 2.36
CA LEU A 10 -7.98 -16.89 3.61
C LEU A 10 -9.31 -17.32 4.19
N ILE A 11 -9.36 -17.59 5.50
CA ILE A 11 -10.60 -17.83 6.24
C ILE A 11 -11.05 -16.49 6.83
N ILE A 12 -12.15 -15.94 6.33
CA ILE A 12 -12.72 -14.68 6.82
C ILE A 12 -13.73 -14.98 7.91
N LYS A 13 -13.36 -14.79 9.17
CA LYS A 13 -14.32 -14.82 10.29
C LYS A 13 -14.87 -13.42 10.54
N ARG A 14 -16.15 -13.22 10.25
CA ARG A 14 -16.85 -11.98 10.64
C ARG A 14 -17.08 -12.02 12.15
N ILE A 15 -16.33 -11.21 12.90
CA ILE A 15 -16.60 -10.99 14.32
C ILE A 15 -17.73 -9.95 14.40
N PRO A 16 -18.93 -10.32 14.87
CA PRO A 16 -20.00 -9.36 15.05
C PRO A 16 -19.52 -8.29 16.04
N LEU A 17 -19.64 -7.01 15.66
CA LEU A 17 -19.42 -5.90 16.57
C LEU A 17 -20.43 -6.05 17.71
N GLN A 18 -19.97 -6.40 18.90
CA GLN A 18 -20.81 -6.38 20.08
C GLN A 18 -21.37 -4.97 20.21
N GLN A 19 -22.70 -4.85 20.23
CA GLN A 19 -23.34 -3.60 20.59
C GLN A 19 -22.80 -3.21 21.97
N LEU A 20 -22.20 -2.02 22.06
CA LEU A 20 -21.87 -1.41 23.34
C LEU A 20 -23.15 -1.38 24.16
N SER A 21 -23.27 -2.30 25.13
CA SER A 21 -24.36 -2.28 26.09
C SER A 21 -24.35 -0.89 26.74
N LYS A 22 -25.52 -0.24 26.78
CA LYS A 22 -25.75 1.03 27.49
C LYS A 22 -24.92 1.07 28.76
N ALA A 23 -24.17 2.16 28.96
CA ALA A 23 -23.45 2.38 30.21
C ALA A 23 -24.40 2.16 31.39
N PRO A 24 -24.02 1.36 32.40
CA PRO A 24 -24.89 1.10 33.54
C PRO A 24 -25.24 2.43 34.22
N GLU A 25 -26.54 2.70 34.37
CA GLU A 25 -27.08 3.96 34.92
C GLU A 25 -26.70 4.21 36.40
N LYS A 26 -26.00 3.26 37.05
CA LYS A 26 -25.53 3.37 38.42
C LYS A 26 -24.01 3.21 38.50
N SER A 27 -23.38 4.04 39.33
CA SER A 27 -21.98 3.89 39.72
C SER A 27 -21.81 2.56 40.48
N VAL A 28 -21.32 1.55 39.77
CA VAL A 28 -21.06 0.23 40.34
C VAL A 28 -19.77 0.30 41.17
N SER A 29 -19.78 -0.25 42.39
CA SER A 29 -18.59 -0.31 43.22
C SER A 29 -17.51 -1.20 42.59
N ARG A 30 -16.22 -0.95 42.86
CA ARG A 30 -15.12 -1.81 42.39
C ARG A 30 -15.34 -3.30 42.70
N ARG A 31 -15.96 -3.61 43.83
CA ARG A 31 -16.22 -4.99 44.28
C ARG A 31 -17.33 -5.67 43.48
N GLU A 32 -18.38 -4.94 43.11
CA GLU A 32 -19.45 -5.44 42.23
C GLU A 32 -18.98 -5.55 40.77
N PHE A 33 -18.11 -4.65 40.33
CA PHE A 33 -17.49 -4.75 39.01
C PHE A 33 -16.75 -6.09 38.85
N PHE A 34 -15.90 -6.45 39.82
CA PHE A 34 -15.17 -7.71 39.76
C PHE A 34 -16.04 -8.97 39.97
N SER A 35 -17.16 -8.88 40.68
CA SER A 35 -18.08 -10.03 40.81
C SER A 35 -18.82 -10.33 39.50
N VAL A 36 -19.23 -9.30 38.75
CA VAL A 36 -19.83 -9.44 37.41
C VAL A 36 -18.81 -9.99 36.41
N PHE A 37 -17.56 -9.51 36.45
CA PHE A 37 -16.50 -10.05 35.59
C PHE A 37 -16.20 -11.52 35.89
N ARG A 38 -16.25 -11.94 37.17
CA ARG A 38 -16.06 -13.35 37.54
C ARG A 38 -17.20 -14.24 37.05
N ALA A 39 -18.44 -13.75 37.11
CA ALA A 39 -19.61 -14.47 36.60
C ALA A 39 -19.60 -14.59 35.07
N LYS A 40 -19.15 -13.55 34.35
CA LYS A 40 -19.06 -13.55 32.88
C LYS A 40 -17.79 -14.18 32.31
N ALA A 41 -16.75 -14.42 33.11
CA ALA A 41 -15.51 -15.04 32.66
C ALA A 41 -15.72 -16.43 32.06
N ALA A 42 -16.65 -17.21 32.61
CA ALA A 42 -17.00 -18.53 32.07
C ALA A 42 -17.67 -18.42 30.67
N GLU A 43 -18.53 -17.43 30.47
CA GLU A 43 -19.22 -17.17 29.20
C GLU A 43 -18.23 -16.72 28.10
N VAL A 44 -17.29 -15.83 28.46
CA VAL A 44 -16.25 -15.34 27.54
C VAL A 44 -15.26 -16.45 27.17
N ALA A 45 -14.95 -17.37 28.09
CA ALA A 45 -14.10 -18.52 27.82
C ALA A 45 -14.71 -19.44 26.74
N VAL A 46 -16.03 -19.63 26.74
CA VAL A 46 -16.73 -20.43 25.72
C VAL A 46 -16.67 -19.76 24.35
N THR A 47 -16.83 -18.43 24.27
CA THR A 47 -16.66 -17.68 23.00
C THR A 47 -15.23 -17.61 22.50
N SER A 48 -14.24 -17.93 23.35
CA SER A 48 -12.82 -17.96 22.98
C SER A 48 -12.39 -19.31 22.39
N LEU A 49 -13.23 -20.34 22.50
CA LEU A 49 -13.01 -21.61 21.82
C LEU A 49 -13.35 -21.41 20.33
N PRO A 50 -12.45 -21.74 19.40
CA PRO A 50 -12.77 -21.67 17.98
C PRO A 50 -13.87 -22.68 17.70
N ASP A 51 -15.06 -22.18 17.40
CA ASP A 51 -16.18 -22.99 16.94
C ASP A 51 -15.76 -23.66 15.62
N VAL A 52 -15.61 -24.99 15.63
CA VAL A 52 -15.44 -25.82 14.42
C VAL A 52 -16.84 -26.08 13.88
N GLY A 53 -17.57 -25.00 13.62
CA GLY A 53 -18.86 -25.02 12.96
C GLY A 53 -18.65 -24.93 11.46
N THR A 54 -19.22 -25.86 10.71
CA THR A 54 -19.36 -25.82 9.25
C THR A 54 -20.35 -24.71 8.86
N GLY A 55 -19.99 -23.45 9.12
CA GLY A 55 -20.64 -22.28 8.57
C GLY A 55 -20.00 -21.94 7.23
N GLY A 56 -20.80 -21.58 6.23
CA GLY A 56 -20.34 -21.33 4.86
C GLY A 56 -19.30 -20.21 4.79
N ASP A 57 -18.02 -20.58 4.85
CA ASP A 57 -16.90 -19.67 4.67
C ASP A 57 -16.85 -19.23 3.19
N GLU A 58 -17.11 -17.95 2.94
CA GLU A 58 -16.85 -17.32 1.64
C GLU A 58 -15.35 -17.44 1.35
N LYS A 59 -15.00 -18.27 0.37
CA LYS A 59 -13.61 -18.53 -0.04
C LYS A 59 -13.09 -17.34 -0.85
N GLU A 60 -12.41 -16.39 -0.20
CA GLU A 60 -11.68 -15.31 -0.87
C GLU A 60 -10.20 -15.69 -1.10
N THR A 61 -9.63 -15.22 -2.22
CA THR A 61 -8.19 -15.30 -2.47
C THR A 61 -7.46 -14.21 -1.69
N PHE A 62 -6.18 -14.43 -1.37
CA PHE A 62 -5.33 -13.40 -0.75
C PHE A 62 -5.37 -12.06 -1.50
N ILE A 63 -5.33 -12.10 -2.85
CA ILE A 63 -5.43 -10.92 -3.70
C ILE A 63 -6.80 -10.23 -3.55
N GLY A 64 -7.89 -11.00 -3.47
CA GLY A 64 -9.23 -10.46 -3.23
C GLY A 64 -9.31 -9.69 -1.90
N ALA A 65 -8.75 -10.24 -0.84
CA ALA A 65 -8.78 -9.60 0.48
C ALA A 65 -7.95 -8.31 0.52
N ILE A 66 -6.76 -8.27 -0.08
CA ILE A 66 -5.92 -7.05 -0.10
C ILE A 66 -6.44 -5.97 -1.07
N THR A 67 -7.21 -6.36 -2.08
CA THR A 67 -7.82 -5.41 -3.04
C THR A 67 -9.13 -4.83 -2.52
N ARG A 68 -9.75 -5.47 -1.53
CA ARG A 68 -10.92 -4.94 -0.85
C ARG A 68 -10.54 -3.69 -0.05
N ARG A 69 -10.94 -2.53 -0.56
CA ARG A 69 -10.71 -1.21 0.05
C ARG A 69 -12.02 -0.70 0.65
N PRO A 70 -12.33 -1.00 1.92
CA PRO A 70 -13.57 -0.53 2.54
C PRO A 70 -13.55 0.99 2.62
N GLU A 71 -14.71 1.60 2.37
CA GLU A 71 -14.87 3.04 2.50
C GLU A 71 -14.61 3.48 3.96
N ASN A 72 -13.79 4.51 4.14
CA ASN A 72 -13.57 5.09 5.45
C ASN A 72 -14.63 6.17 5.74
N PHE A 73 -15.71 5.77 6.41
CA PHE A 73 -16.83 6.66 6.72
C PHE A 73 -16.42 7.93 7.48
N LYS A 74 -15.49 7.82 8.44
CA LYS A 74 -14.96 8.99 9.18
C LYS A 74 -14.25 9.97 8.25
N ARG A 75 -13.50 9.45 7.28
CA ARG A 75 -12.81 10.26 6.27
C ARG A 75 -13.79 10.97 5.36
N ARG A 76 -14.85 10.28 4.90
CA ARG A 76 -15.89 10.92 4.10
C ARG A 76 -16.59 12.05 4.86
N LEU A 77 -16.97 11.82 6.12
CA LEU A 77 -17.58 12.85 6.96
C LEU A 77 -16.66 14.06 7.17
N LEU A 78 -15.36 13.84 7.36
CA LEU A 78 -14.38 14.93 7.46
C LEU A 78 -14.37 15.79 6.19
N ILE A 79 -14.34 15.18 5.01
CA ILE A 79 -14.32 15.89 3.73
C ILE A 79 -15.60 16.71 3.56
N GLN A 80 -16.77 16.11 3.84
CA GLN A 80 -18.06 16.81 3.80
C GLN A 80 -18.12 18.00 4.76
N ALA A 81 -17.54 17.88 5.95
CA ALA A 81 -17.45 18.99 6.88
C ALA A 81 -16.57 20.14 6.37
N LEU A 82 -15.57 19.83 5.54
CA LEU A 82 -14.66 20.82 4.97
C LEU A 82 -15.28 21.60 3.80
N GLU A 83 -16.17 21.00 3.00
CA GLU A 83 -16.83 21.67 1.86
C GLU A 83 -17.52 23.01 2.23
N GLY A 84 -17.94 23.18 3.47
CA GLY A 84 -18.58 24.41 3.96
C GLY A 84 -17.64 25.57 4.31
N PHE A 85 -16.31 25.39 4.21
CA PHE A 85 -15.32 26.41 4.59
C PHE A 85 -14.82 27.21 3.37
N PRO A 86 -15.04 28.53 3.30
CA PRO A 86 -14.68 29.34 2.13
C PRO A 86 -13.17 29.57 1.94
N SER A 87 -12.35 29.39 2.99
CA SER A 87 -10.92 29.76 3.00
C SER A 87 -9.94 28.61 2.69
N LEU A 88 -10.39 27.54 2.03
CA LEU A 88 -9.58 26.32 1.86
C LEU A 88 -8.48 26.40 0.78
N LYS A 89 -8.57 27.37 -0.13
CA LYS A 89 -7.78 27.40 -1.37
C LYS A 89 -6.27 27.60 -1.21
N GLU A 90 -5.81 28.11 -0.06
CA GLU A 90 -4.38 28.39 0.18
C GLU A 90 -3.84 27.75 1.47
N MET A 91 -4.67 27.00 2.19
CA MET A 91 -4.28 26.48 3.50
C MET A 91 -3.38 25.24 3.35
N HIS A 92 -2.16 25.37 3.86
CA HIS A 92 -1.20 24.29 3.97
C HIS A 92 -1.17 23.79 5.41
N ILE A 93 -1.29 22.49 5.60
CA ILE A 93 -1.26 21.86 6.92
C ILE A 93 -0.01 20.98 7.02
N PRO A 94 0.72 21.01 8.14
CA PRO A 94 1.81 20.06 8.38
C PRO A 94 1.34 18.61 8.28
N SER A 95 2.03 17.81 7.47
CA SER A 95 1.76 16.39 7.29
C SER A 95 2.16 15.54 8.51
N THR A 96 2.80 16.12 9.52
CA THR A 96 3.14 15.47 10.79
C THR A 96 1.94 15.37 11.73
N ASP A 97 1.11 16.40 11.75
CA ASP A 97 0.01 16.55 12.71
C ASP A 97 -1.36 16.23 12.10
N ALA A 98 -1.40 15.98 10.79
CA ALA A 98 -2.63 15.78 10.04
C ALA A 98 -2.75 14.37 9.46
N MET A 99 -3.99 13.91 9.38
CA MET A 99 -4.39 12.74 8.58
C MET A 99 -4.35 13.07 7.06
N LEU A 100 -3.53 14.03 6.65
CA LEU A 100 -3.43 14.58 5.30
C LEU A 100 -2.01 14.43 4.81
N ALA A 101 -1.88 14.07 3.54
CA ALA A 101 -0.59 13.93 2.90
C ALA A 101 -0.70 14.44 1.47
N GLU A 102 0.33 15.13 1.04
CA GLU A 102 0.68 15.28 -0.36
C GLU A 102 1.95 14.47 -0.60
N ILE A 103 2.07 13.85 -1.77
CA ILE A 103 3.22 13.03 -2.11
C ILE A 103 3.97 13.61 -3.29
N GLU A 104 5.26 13.38 -3.31
CA GLU A 104 6.15 13.66 -4.42
C GLU A 104 6.79 12.36 -4.89
N VAL A 105 6.87 12.19 -6.22
CA VAL A 105 7.48 11.01 -6.83
C VAL A 105 8.60 11.47 -7.74
N SER A 106 9.82 11.13 -7.34
CA SER A 106 11.03 11.47 -8.10
C SER A 106 11.24 10.53 -9.29
N SER A 107 12.18 10.92 -10.14
CA SER A 107 12.61 10.17 -11.32
C SER A 107 13.23 8.80 -10.99
N LYS A 108 13.56 8.52 -9.71
CA LYS A 108 14.01 7.19 -9.25
C LYS A 108 12.91 6.11 -9.32
N CYS A 109 11.66 6.48 -9.59
CA CYS A 109 10.55 5.55 -9.65
C CYS A 109 10.71 4.56 -10.81
N THR A 110 10.64 3.28 -10.50
CA THR A 110 10.79 2.18 -11.49
C THR A 110 9.47 1.68 -12.05
N GLY A 111 8.34 2.28 -11.64
CA GLY A 111 7.00 1.86 -12.04
C GLY A 111 6.63 0.43 -11.62
N CYS A 112 7.26 -0.11 -10.58
CA CYS A 112 6.96 -1.45 -10.04
C CYS A 112 5.58 -1.54 -9.37
N ALA A 113 4.99 -0.40 -9.02
CA ALA A 113 3.60 -0.28 -8.60
C ALA A 113 3.25 -1.00 -7.27
N VAL A 114 4.27 -1.40 -6.50
CA VAL A 114 4.14 -1.97 -5.14
C VAL A 114 3.41 -1.01 -4.21
N CYS A 115 3.69 0.30 -4.31
CA CYS A 115 3.05 1.34 -3.50
C CYS A 115 1.52 1.42 -3.71
N ALA A 116 1.05 1.26 -4.95
CA ALA A 116 -0.38 1.27 -5.27
C ALA A 116 -1.05 -0.04 -4.85
N THR A 117 -0.34 -1.17 -4.96
CA THR A 117 -0.82 -2.49 -4.53
C THR A 117 -1.00 -2.55 -3.01
N LEU A 118 -0.04 -2.03 -2.25
CA LEU A 118 -0.04 -2.07 -0.79
C LEU A 118 -0.80 -0.90 -0.14
N CYS A 119 -1.40 0.01 -0.91
CA CYS A 119 -2.15 1.12 -0.35
C CYS A 119 -3.50 0.62 0.21
N PRO A 120 -3.68 0.58 1.55
CA PRO A 120 -4.88 -0.03 2.15
C PRO A 120 -6.14 0.78 1.89
N ALA A 121 -6.01 2.10 1.81
CA ALA A 121 -7.11 3.00 1.51
C ALA A 121 -7.35 3.18 0.01
N GLY A 122 -6.46 2.64 -0.83
CA GLY A 122 -6.53 2.80 -2.28
C GLY A 122 -6.32 4.22 -2.79
N ALA A 123 -5.67 5.07 -2.00
CA ALA A 123 -5.33 6.43 -2.39
C ALA A 123 -4.32 6.50 -3.55
N LEU A 124 -3.52 5.45 -3.76
CA LEU A 124 -2.63 5.31 -4.91
C LEU A 124 -3.21 4.32 -5.91
N THR A 125 -3.24 4.71 -7.17
CA THR A 125 -3.68 3.89 -8.29
C THR A 125 -2.67 3.95 -9.42
N GLN A 126 -2.51 2.84 -10.13
CA GLN A 126 -1.66 2.75 -11.32
C GLN A 126 -2.55 2.55 -12.54
N LYS A 127 -2.19 3.17 -13.66
CA LYS A 127 -2.82 2.94 -14.96
C LYS A 127 -1.74 2.79 -16.02
N GLN A 128 -2.06 2.04 -17.06
CA GLN A 128 -1.27 1.99 -18.28
C GLN A 128 -2.07 2.71 -19.37
N GLU A 129 -1.60 3.86 -19.81
CA GLU A 129 -2.27 4.71 -20.79
C GLU A 129 -1.30 5.00 -21.93
N GLY A 130 -1.65 4.62 -23.17
CA GLY A 130 -0.84 4.94 -24.35
C GLY A 130 0.62 4.45 -24.28
N GLY A 131 0.87 3.27 -23.70
CA GLY A 131 2.22 2.74 -23.53
C GLY A 131 3.02 3.36 -22.37
N LYS A 132 2.41 4.26 -21.60
CA LYS A 132 3.03 4.89 -20.43
C LYS A 132 2.54 4.27 -19.13
N PHE A 133 3.41 4.30 -18.13
CA PHE A 133 3.06 4.05 -16.74
C PHE A 133 2.62 5.37 -16.11
N CYS A 134 1.41 5.39 -15.56
CA CYS A 134 0.87 6.52 -14.82
C CYS A 134 0.59 6.11 -13.38
N LEU A 135 1.07 6.91 -12.42
CA LEU A 135 0.74 6.78 -11.00
C LEU A 135 -0.11 7.99 -10.60
N SER A 136 -1.30 7.71 -10.06
CA SER A 136 -2.24 8.71 -9.57
C SER A 136 -2.40 8.61 -8.06
N PHE A 137 -2.66 9.76 -7.43
CA PHE A 137 -2.87 9.91 -6.00
C PHE A 137 -4.17 10.66 -5.73
N LYS A 138 -5.00 10.13 -4.84
CA LYS A 138 -6.26 10.73 -4.41
C LYS A 138 -6.20 11.08 -2.92
N PRO A 139 -5.95 12.35 -2.55
CA PRO A 139 -5.80 12.78 -1.15
C PRO A 139 -7.03 12.50 -0.28
N ALA A 140 -8.23 12.53 -0.86
CA ALA A 140 -9.49 12.20 -0.21
C ALA A 140 -9.47 10.82 0.46
N LEU A 141 -8.83 9.83 -0.18
CA LEU A 141 -8.71 8.47 0.34
C LEU A 141 -7.51 8.28 1.27
N CYS A 142 -6.48 9.13 1.17
CA CYS A 142 -5.24 8.93 1.90
C CYS A 142 -5.42 9.12 3.41
N THR A 143 -4.92 8.18 4.22
CA THR A 143 -4.91 8.28 5.69
C THR A 143 -3.55 8.68 6.26
N ASN A 144 -2.59 9.08 5.41
CA ASN A 144 -1.21 9.40 5.79
C ASN A 144 -0.49 8.26 6.56
N CYS A 145 -0.72 7.00 6.17
CA CYS A 145 -0.13 5.82 6.82
C CYS A 145 1.34 5.55 6.46
N ARG A 146 1.92 6.30 5.51
CA ARG A 146 3.32 6.24 5.04
C ARG A 146 3.84 4.91 4.47
N ILE A 147 3.01 3.87 4.34
CA ILE A 147 3.38 2.58 3.71
C ILE A 147 3.98 2.77 2.30
N CYS A 148 3.45 3.69 1.51
CA CYS A 148 3.96 3.94 0.16
C CYS A 148 5.39 4.51 0.14
N GLU A 149 5.76 5.30 1.14
CA GLU A 149 7.11 5.86 1.31
C GLU A 149 8.08 4.78 1.81
N GLU A 150 7.67 4.00 2.82
CA GLU A 150 8.50 2.95 3.43
C GLU A 150 8.77 1.76 2.49
N THR A 151 7.78 1.34 1.71
CA THR A 151 7.91 0.18 0.80
C THR A 151 8.63 0.51 -0.50
N CYS A 152 8.88 1.79 -0.78
CA CYS A 152 9.52 2.22 -2.00
C CYS A 152 11.03 1.92 -1.93
N MET A 153 11.42 0.74 -2.40
CA MET A 153 12.82 0.31 -2.45
C MET A 153 13.80 1.32 -3.08
N PRO A 154 13.49 1.98 -4.22
CA PRO A 154 14.38 3.01 -4.77
C PRO A 154 14.32 4.36 -4.03
N GLY A 155 13.45 4.50 -3.02
CA GLY A 155 13.23 5.74 -2.28
C GLY A 155 12.64 6.86 -3.12
N ALA A 156 11.84 6.51 -4.13
CA ALA A 156 11.31 7.45 -5.11
C ALA A 156 10.11 8.25 -4.62
N ILE A 157 9.33 7.71 -3.68
CA ILE A 157 8.14 8.33 -3.11
C ILE A 157 8.53 9.02 -1.80
N LYS A 158 8.11 10.28 -1.65
CA LYS A 158 8.24 11.05 -0.42
C LYS A 158 6.94 11.71 -0.05
N ILE A 159 6.63 11.76 1.24
CA ILE A 159 5.51 12.55 1.76
C ILE A 159 6.03 13.96 2.01
N LYS A 160 5.37 14.96 1.43
CA LYS A 160 5.73 16.37 1.63
C LYS A 160 5.49 16.78 3.07
N GLU A 161 6.27 17.73 3.57
CA GLU A 161 6.13 18.26 4.93
C GLU A 161 4.79 18.95 5.16
N THR A 162 4.21 19.52 4.11
CA THR A 162 2.88 20.12 4.15
C THR A 162 1.98 19.53 3.08
N ALA A 163 0.68 19.52 3.35
CA ALA A 163 -0.36 19.11 2.43
C ALA A 163 -1.35 20.26 2.21
N ARG A 164 -1.75 20.46 0.97
CA ARG A 164 -2.75 21.46 0.60
C ARG A 164 -4.15 20.96 0.91
N LEU A 165 -4.91 21.73 1.68
CA LEU A 165 -6.23 21.28 2.12
C LEU A 165 -7.27 21.28 0.99
N ASN A 166 -7.14 22.16 0.00
CA ASN A 166 -8.05 22.19 -1.16
C ASN A 166 -8.01 20.90 -1.97
N TYR A 167 -6.86 20.24 -2.10
CA TYR A 167 -6.75 18.96 -2.80
C TYR A 167 -7.57 17.84 -2.14
N LEU A 168 -7.79 17.95 -0.83
CA LEU A 168 -8.70 17.06 -0.11
C LEU A 168 -10.16 17.44 -0.37
N ALA A 169 -10.50 18.72 -0.18
CA ALA A 169 -11.87 19.20 -0.20
C ALA A 169 -12.52 19.11 -1.60
N GLU A 170 -11.72 19.24 -2.66
CA GLU A 170 -12.18 19.17 -4.06
C GLU A 170 -12.17 17.74 -4.63
N ASP A 171 -11.93 16.72 -3.80
CA ASP A 171 -11.87 15.28 -4.19
C ASP A 171 -10.93 14.98 -5.38
N MET A 172 -9.84 15.74 -5.49
CA MET A 172 -8.95 15.72 -6.66
C MET A 172 -8.21 14.38 -6.83
N GLU A 173 -8.05 13.95 -8.08
CA GLU A 173 -7.12 12.88 -8.47
C GLU A 173 -5.91 13.50 -9.17
N ILE A 174 -4.72 13.35 -8.58
CA ILE A 174 -3.49 14.00 -9.02
C ILE A 174 -2.60 12.96 -9.69
N ARG A 175 -2.19 13.20 -10.93
CA ARG A 175 -1.16 12.38 -11.59
C ARG A 175 0.21 12.77 -11.05
N VAL A 176 0.76 11.95 -10.17
CA VAL A 176 2.01 12.25 -9.43
C VAL A 176 3.26 11.77 -10.17
N PHE A 177 3.11 10.84 -11.12
CA PHE A 177 4.21 10.35 -11.93
C PHE A 177 3.72 9.79 -13.26
N GLU A 178 4.45 10.05 -14.33
CA GLU A 178 4.20 9.49 -15.67
C GLU A 178 5.54 9.21 -16.35
N THR A 179 5.65 8.06 -17.01
CA THR A 179 6.86 7.67 -17.74
C THR A 179 6.57 6.63 -18.81
N GLU A 180 7.42 6.55 -19.82
CA GLU A 180 7.27 5.56 -20.89
C GLU A 180 7.67 4.16 -20.42
N ARG A 181 6.91 3.15 -20.88
CA ARG A 181 7.33 1.76 -20.75
C ARG A 181 8.03 1.32 -22.02
N LYS A 182 9.05 0.50 -21.83
CA LYS A 182 9.77 -0.20 -22.90
C LYS A 182 9.65 -1.69 -22.65
N THR A 183 9.68 -2.48 -23.71
CA THR A 183 9.74 -3.94 -23.62
C THR A 183 11.19 -4.39 -23.71
N CYS A 184 11.61 -5.26 -22.78
CA CYS A 184 12.97 -5.77 -22.75
C CYS A 184 13.27 -6.67 -23.97
N SER A 185 14.32 -6.38 -24.72
CA SER A 185 14.71 -7.19 -25.89
C SER A 185 15.21 -8.60 -25.54
N VAL A 186 15.59 -8.86 -24.29
CA VAL A 186 16.13 -10.16 -23.83
C VAL A 186 15.04 -11.05 -23.25
N CYS A 187 14.19 -10.53 -22.37
CA CYS A 187 13.19 -11.32 -21.65
C CYS A 187 11.75 -11.00 -22.02
N GLY A 188 11.49 -9.98 -22.83
CA GLY A 188 10.15 -9.57 -23.22
C GLY A 188 9.33 -8.88 -22.12
N MET A 189 9.87 -8.66 -20.91
CA MET A 189 9.14 -7.96 -19.85
C MET A 189 9.11 -6.44 -20.08
N ASP A 190 7.95 -5.84 -19.83
CA ASP A 190 7.79 -4.40 -19.79
C ASP A 190 8.47 -3.79 -18.56
N PHE A 191 9.17 -2.68 -18.75
CA PHE A 191 9.84 -1.94 -17.69
C PHE A 191 9.81 -0.43 -17.98
N VAL A 192 9.96 0.36 -16.92
CA VAL A 192 10.10 1.81 -17.04
C VAL A 192 11.53 2.15 -17.46
N SER A 193 11.69 3.02 -18.47
CA SER A 193 13.00 3.56 -18.82
C SER A 193 13.55 4.42 -17.70
N ALA A 194 14.83 4.19 -17.35
CA ALA A 194 15.52 5.07 -16.41
C ALA A 194 15.54 6.51 -16.96
N PRO A 195 15.39 7.53 -16.11
CA PRO A 195 15.57 8.92 -16.51
C PRO A 195 16.98 9.13 -17.08
N GLU A 196 17.11 10.06 -18.02
CA GLU A 196 18.37 10.41 -18.69
C GLU A 196 19.53 10.66 -17.71
N SER A 197 19.24 11.23 -16.53
CA SER A 197 20.22 11.54 -15.49
C SER A 197 20.83 10.34 -14.76
N LEU A 198 20.26 9.13 -14.90
CA LEU A 198 20.79 7.89 -14.33
C LEU A 198 21.43 6.99 -15.39
N GLN A 199 21.50 7.44 -16.64
CA GLN A 199 22.28 6.78 -17.68
C GLN A 199 23.76 6.97 -17.34
N LEU A 200 24.38 5.93 -16.77
CA LEU A 200 25.83 5.90 -16.58
C LEU A 200 26.49 6.13 -17.95
N SER A 201 27.34 7.14 -18.01
CA SER A 201 28.18 7.49 -19.15
C SER A 201 28.92 6.25 -19.66
N GLY A 202 28.63 5.80 -20.89
CA GLY A 202 29.56 4.98 -21.66
C GLY A 202 29.01 3.74 -22.38
N ASP A 203 27.88 3.15 -21.96
CA ASP A 203 27.42 1.89 -22.57
C ASP A 203 26.03 2.03 -23.21
N ALA A 204 26.00 2.07 -24.54
CA ALA A 204 24.80 2.07 -25.39
C ALA A 204 23.88 0.82 -25.22
N ILE A 205 24.23 -0.10 -24.31
CA ILE A 205 23.58 -1.39 -24.05
C ILE A 205 22.29 -1.23 -23.20
N THR A 206 22.06 -0.05 -22.62
CA THR A 206 20.95 0.18 -21.66
C THR A 206 19.61 0.58 -22.29
N ASN A 207 19.55 0.84 -23.60
CA ASN A 207 18.37 1.46 -24.24
C ASN A 207 17.17 0.54 -24.54
N GLY A 208 17.26 -0.75 -24.21
CA GLY A 208 16.17 -1.71 -24.41
C GLY A 208 16.24 -2.98 -23.55
N ILE A 209 17.09 -2.99 -22.51
CA ILE A 209 17.26 -4.16 -21.63
C ILE A 209 16.85 -3.76 -20.21
N CYS A 210 15.97 -4.55 -19.59
CA CYS A 210 15.48 -4.24 -18.25
C CYS A 210 16.57 -4.38 -17.16
N PRO A 211 16.44 -3.67 -16.01
CA PRO A 211 17.41 -3.73 -14.92
C PRO A 211 17.72 -5.14 -14.40
N LEU A 212 16.74 -6.04 -14.44
CA LEU A 212 16.91 -7.44 -14.01
C LEU A 212 17.82 -8.23 -14.96
N CYS A 213 17.65 -8.06 -16.27
CA CYS A 213 18.50 -8.72 -17.26
C CYS A 213 19.94 -8.18 -17.21
N ILE A 214 20.10 -6.86 -17.03
CA ILE A 214 21.42 -6.24 -16.82
C ILE A 214 22.08 -6.79 -15.57
N SER A 215 21.35 -6.85 -14.44
CA SER A 215 21.88 -7.39 -13.18
C SER A 215 22.29 -8.86 -13.31
N ARG A 216 21.45 -9.68 -13.97
CA ARG A 216 21.75 -11.08 -14.25
C ARG A 216 23.02 -11.24 -15.08
N HIS A 217 23.16 -10.47 -16.17
CA HIS A 217 24.34 -10.49 -17.04
C HIS A 217 25.60 -10.10 -16.26
N LYS A 218 25.56 -9.01 -15.48
CA LYS A 218 26.70 -8.57 -14.64
C LYS A 218 27.14 -9.66 -13.66
N LYS A 219 26.19 -10.32 -12.99
CA LYS A 219 26.51 -11.43 -12.06
C LYS A 219 27.15 -12.62 -12.79
N GLN A 220 26.66 -12.96 -13.98
CA GLN A 220 27.25 -14.04 -14.79
C GLN A 220 28.68 -13.70 -15.21
N MET A 221 28.94 -12.47 -15.67
CA MET A 221 30.28 -12.03 -16.07
C MET A 221 31.26 -11.98 -14.89
N ALA A 222 30.82 -11.47 -13.73
CA ALA A 222 31.64 -11.47 -12.52
C ALA A 222 31.98 -12.89 -12.04
N PHE A 223 31.06 -13.85 -12.22
CA PHE A 223 31.31 -15.26 -11.91
C PHE A 223 32.37 -15.87 -12.85
N VAL A 224 32.31 -15.58 -14.16
CA VAL A 224 33.30 -16.05 -15.13
C VAL A 224 34.69 -15.48 -14.84
N GLN A 225 34.78 -14.17 -14.54
CA GLN A 225 36.04 -13.51 -14.22
C GLN A 225 36.67 -14.03 -12.91
N ASN A 226 35.86 -14.31 -11.88
CA ASN A 226 36.34 -14.86 -10.62
C ASN A 226 36.59 -16.39 -10.66
N GLY A 227 35.99 -17.10 -11.63
CA GLY A 227 36.23 -18.52 -11.87
C GLY A 227 37.60 -18.81 -12.51
N PHE A 228 38.06 -17.91 -13.39
CA PHE A 228 39.37 -18.04 -14.05
C PHE A 228 40.57 -17.86 -13.12
N VAL A 229 40.43 -17.12 -12.02
CA VAL A 229 41.52 -16.88 -11.05
C VAL A 229 41.81 -18.11 -10.17
N LYS A 230 40.88 -19.07 -10.08
CA LYS A 230 41.02 -20.26 -9.21
C LYS A 230 41.54 -21.53 -9.91
N THR A 231 41.81 -21.48 -11.21
CA THR A 231 42.30 -22.65 -11.99
C THR A 231 43.72 -22.49 -12.50
N SER A 232 44.43 -21.43 -12.11
CA SER A 232 45.83 -21.18 -12.46
C SER A 232 46.72 -21.17 -11.21
N THR A 233 46.85 -22.33 -10.57
CA THR A 233 47.93 -22.70 -9.63
C THR A 233 48.22 -24.18 -9.78
#